data_AF-A0A3C0GMP9-F1
#
_entry.id   AF-A0A3C0GMP9-F1
#
_cell.length_a   1.000
_cell.length_b   1.000
_cell.length_c   1.000
_cell.angle_alpha   90.00
_cell.angle_beta   90.00
_cell.angle_gamma   90.00
#
_symmetry.space_group_name_H-M   'P 1'
#
loop_
_entity.id
_entity.type
_entity.pdbx_description
1 polymer ?
#
loop_
_entity_poly.entity_id
_entity_poly.type
_entity_poly.pdbx_seq_one_letter_code
_entity_poly.pdbx_strand_id
1 'polypeptide(L)'
;MILATAGGFFRHLDAGKWADIGQATLDTLLMLGGSLPLTLAIGLPLGVLLFLTGSPQLHRKPVLYGALAVLVNLLRSVPFIILMIVLIPLTLWMMGTSLGV
;
A
#
# COMPACT_ATOMS: atom_id res chain seq x y z
N MET A 1 -34.68 32.24 17.30
CA MET A 1 -33.90 33.35 16.71
C MET A 1 -32.76 33.65 17.67
N ILE A 2 -31.54 33.88 17.16
CA ILE A 2 -30.21 33.90 17.85
C ILE A 2 -29.55 32.50 17.82
N LEU A 3 -28.44 32.21 17.15
CA LEU A 3 -27.51 32.99 16.32
C LEU A 3 -26.93 32.05 15.26
N ALA A 4 -27.25 32.30 13.99
CA ALA A 4 -26.65 31.61 12.87
C ALA A 4 -25.26 32.20 12.58
N THR A 5 -24.20 31.79 13.29
CA THR A 5 -22.82 32.17 12.93
C THR A 5 -21.77 31.13 13.35
N ALA A 6 -22.00 29.83 13.13
CA ALA A 6 -20.88 28.88 13.05
C ALA A 6 -20.32 28.87 11.62
N GLY A 7 -19.76 30.00 11.17
CA GLY A 7 -18.97 30.08 9.94
C GLY A 7 -17.70 29.24 10.08
N GLY A 8 -17.84 27.91 10.00
CA GLY A 8 -16.77 26.97 10.28
C GLY A 8 -16.83 25.79 9.32
N PHE A 9 -15.64 25.38 8.87
CA PHE A 9 -15.32 24.31 7.93
C PHE A 9 -16.10 22.98 8.14
N PHE A 10 -16.60 22.71 9.34
CA PHE A 10 -17.25 21.45 9.72
C PHE A 10 -18.79 21.46 9.72
N ARG A 11 -19.43 22.45 9.10
CA ARG A 11 -20.90 22.53 9.00
C ARG A 11 -21.58 21.32 8.33
N HIS A 12 -20.85 20.52 7.57
CA HIS A 12 -21.36 19.33 6.89
C HIS A 12 -21.06 18.02 7.64
N LEU A 13 -20.42 18.07 8.81
CA LEU A 13 -20.15 16.87 9.61
C LEU A 13 -21.29 16.62 10.61
N ASP A 14 -22.31 15.92 10.13
CA ASP A 14 -23.41 15.46 10.97
C ASP A 14 -22.96 14.32 11.89
N ALA A 15 -23.70 14.09 12.99
CA ALA A 15 -23.42 13.03 13.96
C ALA A 15 -23.30 11.63 13.29
N GLY A 16 -24.04 11.38 12.22
CA GLY A 16 -23.96 10.13 11.44
C GLY A 16 -22.64 9.93 10.69
N LYS A 17 -22.00 11.01 10.20
CA LYS A 17 -20.74 10.91 9.44
C LYS A 17 -19.55 10.46 10.29
N TRP A 18 -19.62 10.67 11.60
CA TRP A 18 -18.60 10.16 12.52
C TRP A 18 -18.57 8.62 12.55
N ALA A 19 -19.72 7.97 12.36
CA ALA A 19 -19.78 6.51 12.22
C ALA A 19 -19.14 6.05 10.91
N ASP A 20 -19.42 6.72 9.80
CA ASP A 20 -18.83 6.41 8.48
C ASP A 20 -17.30 6.55 8.49
N ILE A 21 -16.77 7.60 9.13
CA ILE A 21 -15.33 7.81 9.29
C ILE A 21 -14.70 6.69 10.12
N GLY A 22 -15.38 6.27 11.20
CA GLY A 22 -14.94 5.15 12.02
C GLY A 22 -14.85 3.85 11.20
N GLN A 23 -15.88 3.57 10.39
CA GLN A 23 -15.90 2.40 9.52
C GLN A 23 -14.79 2.46 8.46
N ALA A 24 -14.63 3.58 7.76
CA ALA A 24 -13.58 3.75 6.75
C ALA A 24 -12.16 3.63 7.35
N THR A 25 -11.98 4.06 8.59
CA THR A 25 -10.72 3.87 9.32
C THR A 25 -10.46 2.39 9.57
N LEU A 26 -11.48 1.65 9.99
CA LEU A 26 -11.38 0.20 10.19
C LEU A 26 -11.06 -0.52 8.87
N ASP A 27 -11.73 -0.18 7.78
CA ASP A 27 -11.47 -0.77 6.46
C ASP A 27 -10.01 -0.53 6.04
N THR A 28 -9.49 0.68 6.26
CA THR A 28 -8.09 1.01 5.99
C THR A 28 -7.13 0.18 6.86
N LEU A 29 -7.46 -0.01 8.14
CA LEU A 29 -6.66 -0.84 9.04
C LEU A 29 -6.70 -2.32 8.63
N LEU A 30 -7.84 -2.82 8.14
CA LEU A 30 -7.96 -4.19 7.62
C LEU A 30 -7.15 -4.36 6.33
N MET A 31 -7.20 -3.41 5.41
CA MET A 31 -6.38 -3.40 4.20
C MET A 31 -4.87 -3.40 4.53
N LEU A 32 -4.46 -2.54 5.47
CA LEU A 32 -3.08 -2.48 5.93
C LEU A 32 -2.69 -3.77 6.66
N GLY A 33 -3.53 -4.25 7.58
CA GLY A 33 -3.31 -5.45 8.37
C GLY A 33 -3.21 -6.72 7.51
N GLY A 34 -3.99 -6.82 6.43
CA GLY A 34 -3.90 -7.93 5.47
C GLY A 34 -2.67 -7.86 4.55
N SER A 35 -2.27 -6.66 4.13
CA SER A 35 -1.14 -6.48 3.21
C SER A 35 0.24 -6.50 3.90
N LEU A 36 0.31 -6.09 5.17
CA LEU A 36 1.55 -6.05 5.94
C LEU A 36 2.26 -7.41 6.04
N PRO A 37 1.59 -8.53 6.42
CA PRO A 37 2.25 -9.84 6.51
C PRO A 37 2.86 -10.29 5.19
N LEU A 38 2.15 -10.12 4.06
CA LEU A 38 2.69 -10.46 2.74
C LEU A 38 3.88 -9.57 2.37
N THR A 39 3.76 -8.27 2.66
CA THR A 39 4.83 -7.30 2.40
C THR A 39 6.09 -7.64 3.18
N LEU A 40 5.96 -8.04 4.45
CA LEU A 40 7.09 -8.47 5.27
C LEU A 40 7.63 -9.83 4.81
N ALA A 41 6.77 -10.79 4.54
CA ALA A 41 7.16 -12.15 4.14
C ALA A 41 7.94 -12.16 2.82
N ILE A 42 7.63 -11.26 1.88
CA ILE A 42 8.30 -11.20 0.58
C ILE A 42 9.37 -10.10 0.58
N GLY A 43 9.03 -8.90 1.02
CA GLY A 43 9.91 -7.73 0.96
C GLY A 43 11.12 -7.81 1.88
N LEU A 44 10.97 -8.40 3.08
CA LEU A 44 12.09 -8.51 4.02
C LEU A 44 13.16 -9.48 3.49
N PRO A 45 12.85 -10.73 3.06
CA PRO A 45 13.86 -11.59 2.44
C PRO A 45 14.51 -10.98 1.20
N LEU A 46 13.74 -10.30 0.34
CA LEU A 46 14.25 -9.65 -0.87
C LEU A 46 15.24 -8.52 -0.54
N GLY A 47 14.90 -7.71 0.48
CA GLY A 47 15.77 -6.65 0.99
C GLY A 47 17.05 -7.19 1.64
N VAL A 48 16.93 -8.24 2.45
CA VAL A 48 18.09 -8.93 3.05
C VAL A 48 18.99 -9.54 1.98
N LEU A 49 18.41 -10.17 0.95
CA LEU A 49 19.16 -10.77 -0.16
C LEU A 49 19.93 -9.69 -0.94
N LEU A 50 19.31 -8.56 -1.24
CA LEU A 50 19.96 -7.40 -1.86
C LEU A 50 21.11 -6.87 -1.00
N PHE A 51 20.90 -6.77 0.32
CA PHE A 51 21.92 -6.32 1.25
C PHE A 51 23.13 -7.26 1.29
N LEU A 52 22.90 -8.58 1.38
CA LEU A 52 23.97 -9.59 1.47
C LEU A 52 24.76 -9.73 0.17
N THR A 53 24.15 -9.42 -0.98
CA THR A 53 24.73 -9.64 -2.31
C THR A 53 25.44 -8.41 -2.89
N GLY A 54 25.31 -7.26 -2.21
CA GLY A 54 26.02 -6.03 -2.53
C GLY A 54 27.53 -6.09 -2.27
N SER A 55 28.20 -4.96 -2.48
CA SER A 55 29.61 -4.75 -2.12
C SER A 55 29.70 -3.78 -0.93
N PRO A 56 30.46 -4.05 0.16
CA PRO A 56 31.46 -5.11 0.37
C PRO A 56 30.96 -6.32 1.19
N GLN A 57 29.71 -6.74 1.05
CA GLN A 57 29.09 -7.75 1.92
C GLN A 57 29.55 -9.21 1.65
N LEU A 58 29.19 -10.11 2.57
CA LEU A 58 29.64 -11.51 2.69
C LEU A 58 29.49 -12.36 1.40
N HIS A 59 28.45 -12.14 0.59
CA HIS A 59 28.09 -12.99 -0.56
C HIS A 59 28.03 -12.21 -1.87
N ARG A 60 29.12 -11.50 -2.20
CA ARG A 60 29.24 -10.68 -3.42
C ARG A 60 28.87 -11.45 -4.68
N LYS A 61 27.69 -11.14 -5.24
CA LYS A 61 27.19 -11.66 -6.52
C LYS A 61 26.72 -10.48 -7.38
N PRO A 62 27.63 -9.80 -8.11
CA PRO A 62 27.33 -8.53 -8.76
C PRO A 62 26.21 -8.63 -9.81
N VAL A 63 26.10 -9.77 -10.50
CA VAL A 63 25.04 -10.03 -11.48
C VAL A 63 23.67 -10.17 -10.79
N LEU A 64 23.62 -10.95 -9.69
CA LEU A 64 22.37 -11.18 -8.95
C LEU A 64 21.91 -9.89 -8.26
N TYR A 65 22.83 -9.15 -7.63
CA TYR A 65 22.55 -7.84 -7.08
C TYR A 65 22.03 -6.87 -8.15
N GLY A 66 22.68 -6.81 -9.32
CA GLY A 66 22.26 -5.94 -10.42
C GLY A 66 20.84 -6.26 -10.92
N ALA A 67 20.52 -7.55 -11.15
CA ALA A 67 19.20 -7.96 -11.59
C ALA A 67 18.10 -7.65 -10.56
N LEU A 68 18.34 -7.98 -9.28
CA LEU A 68 17.39 -7.67 -8.21
C LEU A 68 17.23 -6.17 -8.01
N ALA A 69 18.33 -5.40 -8.11
CA ALA A 69 18.29 -3.96 -7.95
C ALA A 69 17.47 -3.31 -9.08
N VAL A 70 17.67 -3.72 -10.33
CA VAL A 70 16.85 -3.25 -11.46
C VAL A 70 15.38 -3.58 -11.25
N LEU A 71 15.06 -4.82 -10.87
CA LEU A 71 13.68 -5.25 -10.63
C LEU A 71 13.01 -4.45 -9.51
N VAL A 72 13.66 -4.32 -8.35
CA VAL A 72 13.14 -3.55 -7.21
C VAL A 72 13.02 -2.07 -7.56
N ASN A 73 14.02 -1.49 -8.23
CA ASN A 73 13.96 -0.09 -8.63
C ASN A 73 12.83 0.15 -9.64
N LEU A 74 12.60 -0.76 -10.59
CA LEU A 74 11.49 -0.65 -11.53
C LEU A 74 10.14 -0.66 -10.80
N LEU A 75 9.91 -1.66 -9.94
CA LEU A 75 8.69 -1.76 -9.12
C LEU A 75 8.45 -0.51 -8.27
N ARG A 76 9.51 0.06 -7.68
CA ARG A 76 9.44 1.29 -6.88
C ARG A 76 9.23 2.55 -7.70
N SER A 77 9.65 2.57 -8.96
CA SER A 77 9.55 3.74 -9.83
C SER A 77 8.17 3.85 -10.49
N VAL A 78 7.44 2.74 -10.60
CA VAL A 78 6.07 2.76 -11.14
C VAL A 78 5.16 3.52 -10.16
N PRO A 79 4.49 4.60 -10.62
CA PRO A 79 3.52 5.31 -9.80
C PRO A 79 2.41 4.36 -9.31
N PHE A 80 2.03 4.48 -8.04
CA PHE A 80 1.03 3.62 -7.43
C PHE A 80 -0.28 3.54 -8.23
N ILE A 81 -0.75 4.68 -8.78
CA ILE A 81 -1.97 4.75 -9.58
C ILE A 81 -1.87 3.87 -10.84
N ILE A 82 -0.71 3.86 -11.50
CA ILE A 82 -0.50 3.04 -12.70
C ILE A 82 -0.48 1.55 -12.32
N LEU A 83 0.22 1.19 -11.24
CA LEU A 83 0.25 -0.18 -10.74
C LEU A 83 -1.16 -0.67 -10.38
N MET A 84 -1.96 0.16 -9.72
CA MET A 84 -3.36 -0.16 -9.38
C MET A 84 -4.17 -0.53 -10.64
N ILE A 85 -4.08 0.27 -11.71
CA ILE A 85 -4.79 0.01 -12.97
C ILE A 85 -4.31 -1.30 -13.61
N VAL A 86 -3.00 -1.53 -13.66
CA VAL A 86 -2.40 -2.75 -14.22
C VAL A 86 -2.81 -4.00 -13.43
N LEU A 87 -3.06 -3.85 -12.12
CA LEU A 87 -3.49 -4.94 -11.26
C LEU A 87 -4.99 -5.28 -11.38
N ILE A 88 -5.85 -4.41 -11.92
CA ILE A 88 -7.30 -4.67 -12.06
C ILE A 88 -7.62 -6.03 -12.69
N PRO A 89 -7.08 -6.41 -13.88
CA PRO A 89 -7.38 -7.72 -14.46
C PRO A 89 -6.87 -8.88 -13.60
N LEU A 90 -5.74 -8.69 -12.90
CA LEU A 90 -5.16 -9.70 -12.02
C LEU A 90 -6.02 -9.89 -10.77
N THR A 91 -6.46 -8.81 -10.12
CA THR A 91 -7.30 -8.89 -8.92
C THR A 91 -8.66 -9.46 -9.22
N LEU A 92 -9.25 -9.12 -10.38
CA LEU A 92 -10.49 -9.74 -10.87
C LEU A 92 -10.33 -11.25 -11.09
N TRP A 93 -9.19 -11.67 -11.65
CA TRP A 93 -8.91 -13.08 -11.85
C TRP A 93 -8.72 -13.86 -10.55
N MET A 94 -8.06 -13.27 -9.55
CA MET A 94 -7.78 -13.93 -8.26
C MET A 94 -8.99 -13.93 -7.31
N MET A 95 -9.70 -12.81 -7.20
CA MET A 95 -10.76 -12.61 -6.20
C MET A 95 -12.16 -12.81 -6.76
N GLY A 96 -12.34 -12.77 -8.08
CA GLY A 96 -13.66 -12.84 -8.73
C GLY A 96 -14.53 -11.59 -8.53
N THR A 97 -14.10 -10.62 -7.73
CA THR A 97 -14.77 -9.34 -7.49
C THR A 97 -13.76 -8.19 -7.57
N SER A 98 -14.21 -7.01 -8.00
CA SER A 98 -13.34 -5.83 -8.18
C SER A 98 -12.96 -5.15 -6.86
N LEU A 99 -13.79 -5.28 -5.83
CA LEU A 99 -13.65 -4.63 -4.52
C LEU A 99 -14.33 -5.50 -3.46
N GLY A 100 -13.55 -6.06 -2.54
CA GLY A 100 -14.07 -6.89 -1.46
C GLY A 100 -13.24 -6.72 -0.20
N VAL A 101 -13.69 -5.80 0.66
CA VAL A 101 -13.69 -5.92 2.12
C VAL A 101 -15.09 -5.60 2.59
#